data_AF-A0A2V8IU14-F1
#
_entry.id   AF-A0A2V8IU14-F1
#
_cell.length_a   1.000
_cell.length_b   1.000
_cell.length_c   1.000
_cell.angle_alpha   90.00
_cell.angle_beta   90.00
_cell.angle_gamma   90.00
#
_symmetry.space_group_name_H-M   'P 1'
#
loop_
_entity.id
_entity.type
_entity.pdbx_description
1 polymer ?
#
loop_
_entity_poly.entity_id
_entity_poly.type
_entity_poly.pdbx_seq_one_letter_code
_entity_poly.pdbx_strand_id
1 'polypeptide(L)'
;MTSISRQRSRRSAQYPLASIAPYGPDNTFATKLVVSVLERPGQREPAAMRTWTTHAVDVRHDPTIAAGVADFLREYGVKHAVTSDRIMGCLHQEGIDYPMGRNCPRCPFWAGIDRFTQEPRRVPAPTLSPSQILTTLSRDASIQPAEALASAESHREALIEPLLSALDRGVANPASASIREANLFSYALYLLAKWREPRAYQYVIRWLSLPEEKPFEIGGDIVTQDGARILAAVCDGDLTPIKNLILNRDADQYGRGAGVTALALLAAWAEIPREPVVEYFLWLAEEGLEREPNQVWDSLVAESADIEALVVFPALRRAYRDGLADPQSMAPEELVKVESAPPGRMLEAVRERQPPIDDVAVATSWWAAFGKDSAHDAVEEDWNNERRLLEPEEPYRAPTKVGRNEPCPCGSGKKFKRCCGR
;
A
#
# COMPACT_ATOMS: atom_id res chain seq x y z
N MET A 1 31.39 -3.26 -28.29
CA MET A 1 30.86 -3.22 -26.91
C MET A 1 30.45 -4.63 -26.54
N THR A 2 31.09 -5.20 -25.54
CA THR A 2 31.08 -6.64 -25.27
C THR A 2 29.72 -7.07 -24.69
N SER A 3 29.02 -7.94 -25.41
CA SER A 3 27.82 -8.66 -24.98
C SER A 3 28.14 -9.49 -23.72
N ILE A 4 27.44 -9.23 -22.62
CA ILE A 4 27.52 -10.03 -21.40
C ILE A 4 26.41 -11.08 -21.46
N SER A 5 26.76 -12.27 -21.94
CA SER A 5 26.04 -13.50 -21.62
C SER A 5 26.13 -13.75 -20.11
N ARG A 6 25.12 -14.41 -19.54
CA ARG A 6 24.87 -14.68 -18.10
C ARG A 6 26.09 -15.20 -17.32
N GLN A 7 27.03 -14.33 -16.99
CA GLN A 7 27.98 -14.46 -15.89
C GLN A 7 27.81 -13.23 -15.00
N ARG A 8 27.09 -13.41 -13.89
CA ARG A 8 27.00 -12.43 -12.80
C ARG A 8 28.39 -12.22 -12.21
N SER A 9 29.13 -11.27 -12.77
CA SER A 9 30.24 -10.62 -12.08
C SER A 9 29.63 -9.84 -10.92
N ARG A 10 29.70 -10.38 -9.69
CA ARG A 10 29.46 -9.62 -8.46
C ARG A 10 30.61 -8.63 -8.27
N ARG A 11 30.64 -7.56 -9.06
CA ARG A 11 31.30 -6.32 -8.62
C ARG A 11 30.36 -5.67 -7.61
N SER A 12 30.86 -5.35 -6.42
CA SER A 12 30.12 -4.54 -5.47
C SER A 12 29.77 -3.20 -6.16
N ALA A 13 28.48 -2.88 -6.26
CA ALA A 13 28.05 -1.61 -6.82
C ALA A 13 28.67 -0.47 -6.01
N GLN A 14 29.30 0.49 -6.69
CA GLN A 14 29.87 1.67 -6.05
C GLN A 14 28.82 2.78 -6.02
N TYR A 15 28.76 3.48 -4.89
CA TYR A 15 27.81 4.56 -4.66
C TYR A 15 28.50 5.94 -4.65
N PRO A 16 27.86 7.02 -5.12
CA PRO A 16 26.47 7.07 -5.60
C PRO A 16 26.23 6.29 -6.91
N LEU A 17 25.14 5.54 -6.93
CA LEU A 17 24.72 4.67 -8.02
C LEU A 17 23.55 5.32 -8.75
N ALA A 18 23.65 5.49 -10.07
CA ALA A 18 22.49 5.88 -10.87
C ALA A 18 21.78 4.67 -11.47
N SER A 19 20.46 4.64 -11.42
CA SER A 19 19.63 3.80 -12.28
C SER A 19 19.10 4.62 -13.44
N ILE A 20 19.16 4.07 -14.66
CA ILE A 20 18.63 4.68 -15.88
C ILE A 20 17.58 3.73 -16.45
N ALA A 21 16.32 4.15 -16.46
CA ALA A 21 15.18 3.33 -16.84
C ALA A 21 14.44 3.97 -18.03
N PRO A 22 14.44 3.34 -19.22
CA PRO A 22 13.64 3.78 -20.35
C PRO A 22 12.20 3.26 -20.25
N TYR A 23 11.24 4.08 -20.67
CA TYR A 23 9.80 3.80 -20.71
C TYR A 23 9.24 4.21 -22.08
N GLY A 24 8.18 3.53 -22.52
CA GLY A 24 7.65 3.71 -23.87
C GLY A 24 6.25 3.14 -24.07
N PRO A 25 5.58 3.46 -25.18
CA PRO A 25 4.27 2.90 -25.52
C PRO A 25 4.30 1.37 -25.72
N ASP A 26 5.44 0.80 -26.10
CA ASP A 26 5.69 -0.63 -26.27
C ASP A 26 7.14 -1.00 -25.84
N ASN A 27 7.55 -2.26 -26.06
CA ASN A 27 8.88 -2.74 -25.67
C ASN A 27 10.01 -2.46 -26.69
N THR A 28 9.70 -1.82 -27.82
CA THR A 28 10.67 -1.52 -28.88
C THR A 28 11.06 -0.05 -28.94
N PHE A 29 10.12 0.86 -28.62
CA PHE A 29 10.30 2.30 -28.76
C PHE A 29 10.18 3.04 -27.42
N ALA A 30 11.25 3.69 -26.97
CA ALA A 30 11.26 4.43 -25.70
C ALA A 30 11.09 5.94 -25.93
N THR A 31 10.18 6.56 -25.18
CA THR A 31 9.88 8.00 -25.26
C THR A 31 10.16 8.75 -23.96
N LYS A 32 10.43 8.04 -22.86
CA LYS A 32 10.72 8.59 -21.54
C LYS A 32 11.94 7.90 -20.94
N LEU A 33 12.81 8.68 -20.30
CA LEU A 33 13.96 8.19 -19.55
C LEU A 33 13.89 8.75 -18.13
N VAL A 34 13.88 7.86 -17.14
CA VAL A 34 13.94 8.23 -15.72
C VAL A 34 15.32 7.87 -15.19
N VAL A 35 16.00 8.84 -14.58
CA VAL A 35 17.31 8.64 -13.96
C VAL A 35 17.20 8.95 -12.48
N SER A 36 17.56 7.98 -11.64
CA SER A 36 17.49 8.10 -10.18
C SER A 36 18.86 7.84 -9.56
N VAL A 37 19.24 8.60 -8.53
CA VAL A 37 20.52 8.47 -7.82
C VAL A 37 20.29 7.94 -6.42
N LEU A 38 20.98 6.84 -6.09
CA LEU A 38 21.04 6.25 -4.76
C LEU A 38 22.42 6.55 -4.16
N GLU A 39 22.48 7.07 -2.94
CA GLU A 39 23.75 7.43 -2.28
C GLU A 39 24.34 6.29 -1.47
N ARG A 40 23.51 5.31 -1.07
CA ARG A 40 23.93 4.19 -0.22
C ARG A 40 23.19 2.89 -0.52
N PRO A 41 23.78 1.73 -0.18
CA PRO A 41 23.10 0.44 -0.30
C PRO A 41 21.79 0.41 0.50
N GLY A 42 20.76 -0.22 -0.07
CA GLY A 42 19.46 -0.42 0.60
C GLY A 42 18.54 0.80 0.64
N GLN A 43 18.97 1.94 0.10
CA GLN A 43 18.14 3.13 -0.02
C GLN A 43 16.94 2.87 -0.97
N ARG A 44 15.70 3.05 -0.47
CA ARG A 44 14.46 2.90 -1.24
C ARG A 44 14.14 4.14 -2.06
N GLU A 45 14.12 5.32 -1.43
CA GLU A 45 13.86 6.60 -2.10
C GLU A 45 15.14 7.20 -2.71
N PRO A 46 15.12 7.63 -3.97
CA PRO A 46 16.30 8.23 -4.59
C PRO A 46 16.63 9.62 -4.00
N ALA A 47 17.90 9.87 -3.76
CA ALA A 47 18.39 11.19 -3.31
C ALA A 47 18.16 12.28 -4.37
N ALA A 48 18.13 11.88 -5.63
CA ALA A 48 17.71 12.73 -6.74
C ALA A 48 17.10 11.89 -7.85
N MET A 49 16.12 12.48 -8.55
CA MET A 49 15.50 11.87 -9.72
C MET A 49 15.23 12.94 -10.77
N ARG A 50 15.48 12.62 -12.04
CA ARG A 50 15.15 13.49 -13.17
C ARG A 50 14.57 12.67 -14.32
N THR A 51 13.59 13.25 -15.00
CA THR A 51 12.89 12.62 -16.13
C THR A 51 13.11 13.44 -17.40
N TRP A 52 13.36 12.76 -18.52
CA TRP A 52 13.39 13.32 -19.86
C TRP A 52 12.34 12.64 -20.73
N THR A 53 11.71 13.40 -21.63
CA THR A 53 10.72 12.88 -22.58
C THR A 53 10.97 13.42 -23.99
N THR A 54 10.63 12.63 -25.00
CA THR A 54 10.60 13.04 -26.41
C THR A 54 9.55 12.23 -27.17
N HIS A 55 8.94 12.85 -28.18
CA HIS A 55 8.00 12.18 -29.09
C HIS A 55 8.56 12.07 -30.52
N ALA A 56 9.74 12.64 -30.78
CA ALA A 56 10.31 12.75 -32.12
C ALA A 56 11.23 11.59 -32.49
N VAL A 57 11.95 11.04 -31.51
CA VAL A 57 12.93 9.96 -31.69
C VAL A 57 12.89 9.03 -30.48
N ASP A 58 13.55 7.88 -30.59
CA ASP A 58 13.77 7.04 -29.42
C ASP A 58 14.67 7.77 -28.42
N VAL A 59 14.19 7.95 -27.20
CA VAL A 59 14.86 8.73 -26.14
C VAL A 59 16.27 8.22 -25.84
N ARG A 60 16.53 6.92 -26.07
CA ARG A 60 17.84 6.28 -25.84
C ARG A 60 18.89 6.74 -26.85
N HIS A 61 18.46 7.30 -27.98
CA HIS A 61 19.32 7.72 -29.08
C HIS A 61 19.34 9.25 -29.28
N ASP A 62 18.66 10.01 -28.42
CA ASP A 62 18.64 11.47 -28.51
C ASP A 62 19.94 12.06 -27.91
N PRO A 63 20.80 12.72 -28.71
CA PRO A 63 22.09 13.22 -28.24
C PRO A 63 21.95 14.38 -27.25
N THR A 64 20.88 15.17 -27.34
CA THR A 64 20.61 16.29 -26.43
C THR A 64 20.23 15.76 -25.05
N ILE A 65 19.38 14.74 -25.01
CA ILE A 65 18.99 14.07 -23.76
C ILE A 65 20.19 13.32 -23.18
N ALA A 66 20.99 12.64 -24.00
CA ALA A 66 22.20 11.97 -23.53
C ALA A 66 23.20 12.94 -22.86
N ALA A 67 23.37 14.15 -23.41
CA ALA A 67 24.18 15.20 -22.79
C ALA A 67 23.58 15.65 -21.44
N GLY A 68 22.27 15.90 -21.40
CA GLY A 68 21.58 16.28 -20.16
C GLY A 68 21.68 15.23 -19.05
N VAL A 69 21.59 13.94 -19.41
CA VAL A 69 21.80 12.83 -18.47
C VAL A 69 23.25 12.83 -17.97
N ALA A 70 24.24 12.97 -18.85
CA ALA A 70 25.64 12.99 -18.45
C ALA A 70 25.96 14.15 -17.48
N ASP A 71 25.35 15.31 -17.69
CA ASP A 71 25.48 16.46 -16.79
C ASP A 71 24.83 16.19 -15.42
N PHE A 72 23.64 15.60 -15.39
CA PHE A 72 22.98 15.19 -14.15
C PHE A 72 23.81 14.16 -13.38
N LEU A 73 24.38 13.15 -14.05
CA LEU A 73 25.25 12.17 -13.38
C LEU A 73 26.51 12.81 -12.79
N ARG A 74 27.07 13.83 -13.46
CA ARG A 74 28.24 14.58 -12.98
C ARG A 74 27.89 15.48 -11.79
N GLU A 75 26.74 16.14 -11.85
CA GLU A 75 26.19 16.99 -10.79
C GLU A 75 26.13 16.24 -9.46
N TYR A 76 25.69 14.97 -9.48
CA TYR A 76 25.56 14.13 -8.29
C TYR A 76 26.75 13.21 -8.01
N GLY A 77 27.88 13.40 -8.72
CA GLY A 77 29.11 12.63 -8.49
C GLY A 77 28.92 11.11 -8.61
N VAL A 78 28.04 10.67 -9.53
CA VAL A 78 27.71 9.26 -9.73
C VAL A 78 28.96 8.48 -10.09
N LYS A 79 29.27 7.43 -9.32
CA LYS A 79 30.44 6.57 -9.54
C LYS A 79 30.14 5.41 -10.46
N HIS A 80 28.89 4.99 -10.50
CA HIS A 80 28.44 3.87 -11.32
C HIS A 80 27.01 4.13 -11.81
N ALA A 81 26.75 3.88 -13.08
CA ALA A 81 25.42 3.97 -13.65
C ALA A 81 25.01 2.58 -14.18
N VAL A 82 23.78 2.19 -13.88
CA VAL A 82 23.17 0.96 -14.35
C VAL A 82 21.99 1.34 -15.22
N THR A 83 22.04 0.97 -16.49
CA THR A 83 20.88 1.11 -17.38
C THR A 83 20.16 -0.23 -17.47
N SER A 84 18.84 -0.18 -17.53
CA SER A 84 18.10 -1.34 -18.01
C SER A 84 18.48 -1.63 -19.47
N ASP A 85 18.58 -2.91 -19.83
CA ASP A 85 18.73 -3.38 -21.20
C ASP A 85 17.41 -3.33 -21.98
N ARG A 86 16.30 -3.02 -21.28
CA ARG A 86 14.93 -3.13 -21.76
C ARG A 86 14.11 -1.90 -21.39
N ILE A 87 13.05 -1.67 -22.15
CA ILE A 87 12.00 -0.71 -21.78
C ILE A 87 11.22 -1.30 -20.60
N MET A 88 11.15 -0.53 -19.51
CA MET A 88 10.69 -0.94 -18.18
C MET A 88 9.18 -0.83 -17.97
N GLY A 89 8.46 -0.32 -18.97
CA GLY A 89 7.01 -0.20 -18.92
C GLY A 89 6.49 1.00 -19.70
N CYS A 90 5.22 1.33 -19.46
CA CYS A 90 4.53 2.46 -20.05
C CYS A 90 5.10 3.79 -19.52
N LEU A 91 5.06 4.84 -20.35
CA LEU A 91 5.44 6.20 -19.94
C LEU A 91 4.52 6.80 -18.86
N HIS A 92 3.26 6.35 -18.84
CA HIS A 92 2.23 6.78 -17.92
C HIS A 92 2.43 6.13 -16.55
N GLN A 93 2.30 6.91 -15.50
CA GLN A 93 2.51 6.50 -14.12
C GLN A 93 1.19 6.08 -13.48
N GLU A 94 1.15 4.85 -12.99
CA GLU A 94 0.08 4.31 -12.17
C GLU A 94 -0.13 5.16 -10.90
N GLY A 95 -1.39 5.46 -10.56
CA GLY A 95 -1.72 6.38 -9.45
C GLY A 95 -1.47 7.86 -9.76
N ILE A 96 -1.09 8.22 -11.00
CA ILE A 96 -1.00 9.62 -11.46
C ILE A 96 -1.76 9.80 -12.78
N ASP A 97 -1.37 9.07 -13.82
CA ASP A 97 -1.97 9.15 -15.15
C ASP A 97 -3.19 8.23 -15.32
N TYR A 98 -3.30 7.19 -14.50
CA TYR A 98 -4.41 6.25 -14.46
C TYR A 98 -4.55 5.61 -13.08
N PRO A 99 -5.73 5.08 -12.71
CA PRO A 99 -5.97 4.46 -11.41
C PRO A 99 -4.99 3.35 -11.04
N MET A 100 -4.63 3.28 -9.76
CA MET A 100 -3.74 2.24 -9.25
C MET A 100 -4.36 0.83 -9.37
N GLY A 101 -3.56 -0.18 -9.69
CA GLY A 101 -3.99 -1.55 -9.93
C GLY A 101 -4.73 -1.78 -11.26
N ARG A 102 -4.75 -0.80 -12.18
CA ARG A 102 -5.39 -0.93 -13.51
C ARG A 102 -4.35 -1.05 -14.62
N ASN A 103 -4.75 -1.65 -15.74
CA ASN A 103 -3.96 -1.56 -16.96
C ASN A 103 -4.01 -0.13 -17.50
N CYS A 104 -2.87 0.39 -17.96
CA CYS A 104 -2.82 1.71 -18.58
C CYS A 104 -3.71 1.73 -19.85
N PRO A 105 -4.73 2.61 -19.92
CA PRO A 105 -5.64 2.66 -21.07
C PRO A 105 -4.98 3.22 -22.34
N ARG A 106 -3.84 3.90 -22.20
CA ARG A 106 -3.10 4.53 -23.29
C ARG A 106 -1.97 3.66 -23.85
N CYS A 107 -1.59 2.58 -23.16
CA CYS A 107 -0.53 1.67 -23.58
C CYS A 107 -1.03 0.20 -23.53
N PRO A 108 -1.95 -0.23 -24.42
CA PRO A 108 -2.53 -1.57 -24.36
C PRO A 108 -1.51 -2.69 -24.55
N PHE A 109 -0.35 -2.41 -25.16
CA PHE A 109 0.76 -3.35 -25.26
C PHE A 109 1.17 -3.93 -23.91
N TRP A 110 1.26 -3.09 -22.87
CA TRP A 110 1.71 -3.51 -21.54
C TRP A 110 0.63 -4.27 -20.76
N ALA A 111 -0.62 -4.31 -21.25
CA ALA A 111 -1.69 -5.06 -20.60
C ALA A 111 -1.40 -6.56 -20.68
N GLY A 112 -1.29 -7.21 -19.52
CA GLY A 112 -1.00 -8.64 -19.45
C GLY A 112 0.45 -9.02 -19.78
N ILE A 113 1.38 -8.07 -19.77
CA ILE A 113 2.82 -8.33 -19.88
C ILE A 113 3.50 -8.01 -18.54
N ASP A 114 4.42 -8.87 -18.11
CA ASP A 114 5.29 -8.52 -16.99
C ASP A 114 6.32 -7.50 -17.47
N ARG A 115 6.32 -6.31 -16.87
CA ARG A 115 7.18 -5.20 -17.35
C ARG A 115 8.68 -5.45 -17.17
N PHE A 116 9.06 -6.34 -16.25
CA PHE A 116 10.46 -6.67 -15.97
C PHE A 116 10.95 -7.79 -16.89
N THR A 117 10.15 -8.85 -17.07
CA THR A 117 10.53 -10.00 -17.93
C THR A 117 10.15 -9.81 -19.39
N GLN A 118 9.24 -8.87 -19.70
CA GLN A 118 8.57 -8.69 -20.99
C GLN A 118 7.87 -9.93 -21.53
N GLU A 119 7.63 -10.92 -20.67
CA GLU A 119 6.88 -12.11 -21.03
C GLU A 119 5.38 -11.86 -20.80
N PRO A 120 4.50 -12.46 -21.61
CA PRO A 120 3.08 -12.49 -21.29
C PRO A 120 2.92 -13.03 -19.87
N ARG A 121 2.18 -12.32 -19.02
CA ARG A 121 1.76 -12.83 -17.72
C ARG A 121 0.92 -14.07 -18.00
N ARG A 122 1.52 -15.25 -17.85
CA ARG A 122 0.80 -16.50 -17.96
C ARG A 122 -0.09 -16.62 -16.75
N VAL A 123 -1.39 -16.46 -16.94
CA VAL A 123 -2.34 -16.95 -15.95
C VAL A 123 -2.15 -18.47 -15.91
N PRO A 124 -1.79 -19.07 -14.76
CA PRO A 124 -1.66 -20.51 -14.66
C PRO A 124 -2.94 -21.17 -15.18
N ALA A 125 -2.81 -22.29 -15.90
CA ALA A 125 -3.98 -23.06 -16.30
C ALA A 125 -4.76 -23.41 -15.03
N PRO A 126 -6.09 -23.15 -14.97
CA PRO A 126 -6.86 -23.42 -13.77
C PRO A 126 -6.80 -24.92 -13.48
N THR A 127 -6.51 -25.26 -12.23
CA THR A 127 -6.48 -26.66 -11.77
C THR A 127 -7.80 -27.07 -11.12
N LEU A 128 -8.59 -26.10 -10.66
CA LEU A 128 -9.90 -26.30 -10.03
C LEU A 128 -11.03 -25.68 -10.85
N SER A 129 -12.16 -26.39 -10.93
CA SER A 129 -13.40 -25.85 -11.50
C SER A 129 -14.06 -24.81 -10.58
N PRO A 130 -14.98 -23.96 -11.08
CA PRO A 130 -15.67 -22.97 -10.25
C PRO A 130 -16.36 -23.56 -9.01
N SER A 131 -16.98 -24.74 -9.12
CA SER A 131 -17.64 -25.39 -7.99
C SER A 131 -16.65 -25.92 -6.95
N GLN A 132 -15.48 -26.41 -7.39
CA GLN A 132 -14.40 -26.82 -6.50
C GLN A 132 -13.81 -25.60 -5.78
N ILE A 133 -13.64 -24.47 -6.47
CA ILE A 133 -13.17 -23.22 -5.87
C ILE A 133 -14.12 -22.78 -4.75
N LEU A 134 -15.41 -22.60 -5.04
CA LEU A 134 -16.41 -22.19 -4.04
C LEU A 134 -16.47 -23.17 -2.84
N THR A 135 -16.35 -24.47 -3.10
CA THR A 135 -16.33 -25.49 -2.04
C THR A 135 -15.08 -25.35 -1.16
N THR A 136 -13.91 -25.08 -1.76
CA THR A 136 -12.65 -24.92 -1.03
C THR A 136 -12.64 -23.62 -0.23
N LEU A 137 -13.06 -22.49 -0.81
CA LEU A 137 -13.10 -21.19 -0.12
C LEU A 137 -14.11 -21.16 1.03
N SER A 138 -15.14 -22.01 1.00
CA SER A 138 -16.12 -22.14 2.07
C SER A 138 -15.73 -23.15 3.17
N ARG A 139 -14.54 -23.75 3.13
CA ARG A 139 -14.08 -24.65 4.21
C ARG A 139 -13.39 -23.85 5.29
N ASP A 140 -13.49 -24.35 6.50
CA ASP A 140 -12.56 -23.97 7.56
C ASP A 140 -11.22 -24.65 7.26
N ALA A 141 -10.16 -23.85 7.12
CA ALA A 141 -8.86 -24.32 6.71
C ALA A 141 -7.78 -23.60 7.51
N SER A 142 -6.87 -24.38 8.09
CA SER A 142 -5.68 -23.86 8.79
C SER A 142 -4.55 -23.43 7.84
N ILE A 143 -4.76 -23.61 6.53
CA ILE A 143 -3.81 -23.25 5.47
C ILE A 143 -4.58 -22.49 4.40
N GLN A 144 -3.98 -21.42 3.90
CA GLN A 144 -4.57 -20.60 2.86
C GLN A 144 -4.81 -21.41 1.58
N PRO A 145 -5.99 -21.29 0.92
CA PRO A 145 -6.34 -22.08 -0.26
C PRO A 145 -5.71 -21.50 -1.54
N ALA A 146 -4.37 -21.43 -1.58
CA ALA A 146 -3.60 -20.78 -2.64
C ALA A 146 -3.95 -21.27 -4.06
N GLU A 147 -4.17 -22.57 -4.22
CA GLU A 147 -4.57 -23.15 -5.52
C GLU A 147 -5.95 -22.68 -5.98
N ALA A 148 -6.90 -22.54 -5.05
CA ALA A 148 -8.24 -22.04 -5.36
C ALA A 148 -8.20 -20.55 -5.70
N LEU A 149 -7.42 -19.75 -4.97
CA LEU A 149 -7.21 -18.34 -5.27
C LEU A 149 -6.53 -18.13 -6.63
N ALA A 150 -5.51 -18.93 -6.95
CA ALA A 150 -4.84 -18.88 -8.25
C ALA A 150 -5.77 -19.31 -9.39
N SER A 151 -6.61 -20.34 -9.19
CA SER A 151 -7.57 -20.80 -10.21
C SER A 151 -8.75 -19.83 -10.38
N ALA A 152 -9.09 -19.02 -9.37
CA ALA A 152 -10.22 -18.11 -9.42
C ALA A 152 -10.10 -17.05 -10.52
N GLU A 153 -8.90 -16.56 -10.80
CA GLU A 153 -8.66 -15.55 -11.85
C GLU A 153 -9.16 -16.01 -13.22
N SER A 154 -8.85 -17.26 -13.59
CA SER A 154 -9.28 -17.89 -14.84
C SER A 154 -10.79 -18.18 -14.92
N HIS A 155 -11.50 -18.06 -13.80
CA HIS A 155 -12.92 -18.37 -13.67
C HIS A 155 -13.77 -17.19 -13.20
N ARG A 156 -13.24 -15.96 -13.27
CA ARG A 156 -13.91 -14.73 -12.82
C ARG A 156 -15.38 -14.66 -13.21
N GLU A 157 -15.71 -14.76 -14.50
CA GLU A 157 -17.09 -14.62 -15.00
C GLU A 157 -18.06 -15.62 -14.36
N ALA A 158 -17.61 -16.86 -14.15
CA ALA A 158 -18.41 -17.93 -13.54
C ALA A 158 -18.54 -17.78 -12.01
N LEU A 159 -17.65 -17.03 -11.37
CA LEU A 159 -17.59 -16.88 -9.92
C LEU A 159 -18.31 -15.62 -9.42
N ILE A 160 -18.49 -14.58 -10.23
CA ILE A 160 -19.08 -13.32 -9.75
C ILE A 160 -20.47 -13.53 -9.14
N GLU A 161 -21.41 -14.18 -9.84
CA GLU A 161 -22.78 -14.36 -9.31
C GLU A 161 -22.82 -15.18 -8.01
N PRO A 162 -22.14 -16.35 -7.91
CA PRO A 162 -22.04 -17.07 -6.64
C PRO A 162 -21.43 -16.26 -5.49
N LEU A 163 -20.42 -15.43 -5.75
CA LEU A 163 -19.76 -14.62 -4.72
C LEU A 163 -20.65 -13.45 -4.28
N LEU A 164 -21.35 -12.77 -5.20
CA LEU A 164 -22.35 -11.76 -4.85
C LEU A 164 -23.49 -12.36 -4.01
N SER A 165 -23.95 -13.57 -4.36
CA SER A 165 -24.94 -14.30 -3.56
C SER A 165 -24.40 -14.67 -2.16
N ALA A 166 -23.10 -14.95 -2.03
CA ALA A 166 -22.49 -15.18 -0.72
C ALA A 166 -22.48 -13.89 0.13
N LEU A 167 -22.17 -12.73 -0.48
CA LEU A 167 -22.26 -11.44 0.21
C LEU A 167 -23.68 -11.16 0.69
N ASP A 168 -24.69 -11.33 -0.17
CA ASP A 168 -26.08 -11.07 0.19
C ASP A 168 -26.58 -11.95 1.34
N ARG A 169 -26.25 -13.25 1.30
CA ARG A 169 -26.61 -14.19 2.39
C ARG A 169 -25.94 -13.84 3.71
N GLY A 170 -24.65 -13.49 3.68
CA GLY A 170 -23.90 -13.12 4.88
C GLY A 170 -24.47 -11.86 5.53
N VAL A 171 -24.79 -10.83 4.73
CA VAL A 171 -25.41 -9.59 5.21
C VAL A 171 -26.83 -9.81 5.73
N ALA A 172 -27.59 -10.73 5.12
CA ALA A 172 -28.97 -10.99 5.54
C ALA A 172 -29.06 -11.61 6.95
N ASN A 173 -28.09 -12.43 7.35
CA ASN A 173 -28.11 -13.16 8.62
C ASN A 173 -26.71 -13.25 9.27
N PRO A 174 -26.11 -12.12 9.70
CA PRO A 174 -24.72 -12.09 10.15
C PRO A 174 -24.46 -12.97 11.38
N ALA A 175 -25.28 -12.84 12.44
CA ALA A 175 -25.15 -13.60 13.68
C ALA A 175 -25.33 -15.12 13.54
N SER A 176 -26.05 -15.58 12.51
CA SER A 176 -26.38 -17.00 12.34
C SER A 176 -25.67 -17.65 11.17
N ALA A 177 -24.74 -16.96 10.53
CA ALA A 177 -23.96 -17.51 9.43
C ALA A 177 -23.12 -18.69 9.93
N SER A 178 -23.19 -19.80 9.22
CA SER A 178 -22.29 -20.92 9.47
C SER A 178 -20.84 -20.51 9.16
N ILE A 179 -19.87 -21.19 9.75
CA ILE A 179 -18.43 -20.98 9.45
C ILE A 179 -18.17 -21.05 7.93
N ARG A 180 -18.89 -21.93 7.21
CA ARG A 180 -18.75 -22.06 5.76
C ARG A 180 -19.26 -20.84 4.99
N GLU A 181 -20.33 -20.22 5.47
CA GLU A 181 -20.89 -19.00 4.89
C GLU A 181 -20.01 -17.80 5.19
N ALA A 182 -19.54 -17.65 6.44
CA ALA A 182 -18.62 -16.59 6.82
C ALA A 182 -17.30 -16.65 6.03
N ASN A 183 -16.71 -17.83 5.86
CA ASN A 183 -15.47 -17.98 5.08
C ASN A 183 -15.67 -17.61 3.61
N LEU A 184 -16.78 -18.06 3.00
CA LEU A 184 -17.08 -17.71 1.61
C LEU A 184 -17.40 -16.21 1.46
N PHE A 185 -18.09 -15.62 2.43
CA PHE A 185 -18.35 -14.19 2.50
C PHE A 185 -17.03 -13.39 2.51
N SER A 186 -16.11 -13.75 3.41
CA SER A 186 -14.79 -13.13 3.50
C SER A 186 -14.03 -13.21 2.19
N TYR A 187 -13.89 -14.40 1.58
CA TYR A 187 -13.21 -14.52 0.29
C TYR A 187 -13.93 -13.80 -0.86
N ALA A 188 -15.26 -13.74 -0.83
CA ALA A 188 -16.03 -12.98 -1.81
C ALA A 188 -15.67 -11.49 -1.77
N LEU A 189 -15.54 -10.89 -0.57
CA LEU A 189 -15.12 -9.50 -0.42
C LEU A 189 -13.76 -9.24 -1.13
N TYR A 190 -12.75 -10.06 -0.86
CA TYR A 190 -11.42 -9.88 -1.43
C TYR A 190 -11.35 -10.15 -2.94
N LEU A 191 -12.02 -11.20 -3.44
CA LEU A 191 -12.02 -11.51 -4.88
C LEU A 191 -12.76 -10.45 -5.68
N LEU A 192 -13.92 -9.99 -5.19
CA LEU A 192 -14.69 -8.94 -5.86
C LEU A 192 -13.98 -7.58 -5.79
N ALA A 193 -13.28 -7.29 -4.68
CA ALA A 193 -12.40 -6.13 -4.57
C ALA A 193 -11.22 -6.21 -5.55
N LYS A 194 -10.53 -7.36 -5.64
CA LYS A 194 -9.45 -7.59 -6.61
C LYS A 194 -9.89 -7.35 -8.05
N TRP A 195 -11.06 -7.86 -8.40
CA TRP A 195 -11.62 -7.67 -9.73
C TRP A 195 -12.28 -6.30 -9.94
N ARG A 196 -12.38 -5.52 -8.86
CA ARG A 196 -13.05 -4.21 -8.80
C ARG A 196 -14.43 -4.28 -9.44
N GLU A 197 -15.22 -5.24 -8.96
CA GLU A 197 -16.56 -5.55 -9.45
C GLU A 197 -17.58 -4.55 -8.85
N PRO A 198 -18.09 -3.57 -9.62
CA PRO A 198 -18.93 -2.50 -9.08
C PRO A 198 -20.27 -3.01 -8.54
N ARG A 199 -20.77 -4.16 -9.03
CA ARG A 199 -22.00 -4.75 -8.49
C ARG A 199 -21.89 -5.17 -7.02
N ALA A 200 -20.67 -5.38 -6.52
CA ALA A 200 -20.40 -5.66 -5.12
C ALA A 200 -20.62 -4.45 -4.20
N TYR A 201 -20.56 -3.23 -4.75
CA TYR A 201 -20.59 -1.99 -3.97
C TYR A 201 -21.77 -1.88 -3.01
N GLN A 202 -22.97 -2.15 -3.50
CA GLN A 202 -24.19 -2.13 -2.67
C GLN A 202 -24.16 -3.13 -1.52
N TYR A 203 -23.50 -4.28 -1.70
CA TYR A 203 -23.41 -5.31 -0.66
C TYR A 203 -22.38 -4.93 0.40
N VAL A 204 -21.25 -4.35 0.00
CA VAL A 204 -20.23 -3.85 0.94
C VAL A 204 -20.78 -2.66 1.74
N ILE A 205 -21.50 -1.74 1.11
CA ILE A 205 -22.21 -0.66 1.81
C ILE A 205 -23.21 -1.23 2.82
N ARG A 206 -24.06 -2.18 2.42
CA ARG A 206 -25.03 -2.80 3.34
C ARG A 206 -24.35 -3.52 4.51
N TRP A 207 -23.24 -4.21 4.28
CA TRP A 207 -22.46 -4.88 5.31
C TRP A 207 -21.87 -3.90 6.33
N LEU A 208 -21.17 -2.86 5.87
CA LEU A 208 -20.58 -1.85 6.74
C LEU A 208 -21.63 -0.94 7.41
N SER A 209 -22.85 -0.90 6.87
CA SER A 209 -23.98 -0.18 7.48
C SER A 209 -24.73 -1.00 8.53
N LEU A 210 -24.33 -2.24 8.81
CA LEU A 210 -24.99 -3.04 9.84
C LEU A 210 -24.78 -2.41 11.24
N PRO A 211 -25.80 -2.45 12.11
CA PRO A 211 -25.73 -1.87 13.45
C PRO A 211 -24.93 -2.77 14.40
N GLU A 212 -24.45 -2.18 15.50
CA GLU A 212 -23.79 -2.88 16.61
C GLU A 212 -22.62 -3.76 16.12
N GLU A 213 -22.41 -4.95 16.69
CA GLU A 213 -21.29 -5.82 16.34
C GLU A 213 -21.55 -6.66 15.07
N LYS A 214 -22.70 -6.51 14.41
CA LYS A 214 -23.11 -7.34 13.26
C LYS A 214 -22.15 -7.32 12.06
N PRO A 215 -21.47 -6.20 11.69
CA PRO A 215 -20.42 -6.26 10.69
C PRO A 215 -19.31 -7.24 11.05
N PHE A 216 -18.94 -7.30 12.34
CA PHE A 216 -17.90 -8.19 12.89
C PHE A 216 -18.38 -9.64 13.03
N GLU A 217 -19.66 -9.88 13.32
CA GLU A 217 -20.22 -11.24 13.38
C GLU A 217 -20.01 -12.02 12.07
N ILE A 218 -20.14 -11.35 10.92
CA ILE A 218 -19.95 -11.97 9.60
C ILE A 218 -18.55 -11.76 9.01
N GLY A 219 -17.97 -10.56 9.17
CA GLY A 219 -16.71 -10.18 8.54
C GLY A 219 -15.49 -10.20 9.46
N GLY A 220 -15.68 -10.35 10.77
CA GLY A 220 -14.61 -10.31 11.77
C GLY A 220 -13.77 -9.04 11.65
N ASP A 221 -12.46 -9.20 11.83
CA ASP A 221 -11.49 -8.10 11.78
C ASP A 221 -11.35 -7.46 10.40
N ILE A 222 -11.89 -8.06 9.33
CA ILE A 222 -11.89 -7.47 7.99
C ILE A 222 -12.52 -6.08 8.03
N VAL A 223 -13.53 -5.85 8.88
CA VAL A 223 -14.16 -4.53 9.07
C VAL A 223 -13.12 -3.42 9.29
N THR A 224 -12.14 -3.66 10.16
CA THR A 224 -11.13 -2.67 10.55
C THR A 224 -9.85 -2.74 9.73
N GLN A 225 -9.45 -3.93 9.26
CA GLN A 225 -8.19 -4.13 8.56
C GLN A 225 -8.29 -3.76 7.07
N ASP A 226 -9.32 -4.25 6.38
CA ASP A 226 -9.43 -4.15 4.91
C ASP A 226 -10.78 -3.60 4.42
N GLY A 227 -11.75 -3.37 5.30
CA GLY A 227 -13.11 -2.96 4.95
C GLY A 227 -13.15 -1.70 4.09
N ALA A 228 -12.33 -0.70 4.43
CA ALA A 228 -12.18 0.53 3.65
C ALA A 228 -11.52 0.31 2.28
N ARG A 229 -10.46 -0.53 2.21
CA ARG A 229 -9.81 -0.90 0.94
C ARG A 229 -10.76 -1.64 0.02
N ILE A 230 -11.55 -2.58 0.57
CA ILE A 230 -12.57 -3.32 -0.16
C ILE A 230 -13.66 -2.36 -0.67
N LEU A 231 -14.18 -1.48 0.19
CA LEU A 231 -15.21 -0.50 -0.16
C LEU A 231 -14.74 0.44 -1.28
N ALA A 232 -13.52 0.99 -1.16
CA ALA A 232 -12.92 1.82 -2.19
C ALA A 232 -12.73 1.03 -3.51
N ALA A 233 -12.25 -0.21 -3.45
CA ALA A 233 -11.95 -1.00 -4.65
C ALA A 233 -13.20 -1.35 -5.47
N VAL A 234 -14.35 -1.54 -4.83
CA VAL A 234 -15.63 -1.84 -5.50
C VAL A 234 -16.47 -0.61 -5.81
N CYS A 235 -16.05 0.59 -5.40
CA CYS A 235 -16.80 1.83 -5.67
C CYS A 235 -17.00 2.01 -7.18
N ASP A 236 -18.23 2.32 -7.59
CA ASP A 236 -18.62 2.49 -8.99
C ASP A 236 -18.48 3.93 -9.51
N GLY A 237 -17.96 4.83 -8.67
CA GLY A 237 -17.81 6.26 -8.93
C GLY A 237 -18.89 7.13 -8.28
N ASP A 238 -20.02 6.56 -7.83
CA ASP A 238 -20.98 7.30 -7.00
C ASP A 238 -20.54 7.28 -5.53
N LEU A 239 -20.16 8.43 -5.01
CA LEU A 239 -19.71 8.58 -3.62
C LEU A 239 -20.88 8.71 -2.62
N THR A 240 -22.11 8.86 -3.11
CA THR A 240 -23.29 9.09 -2.27
C THR A 240 -23.52 7.97 -1.24
N PRO A 241 -23.42 6.67 -1.60
CA PRO A 241 -23.56 5.59 -0.61
C PRO A 241 -22.51 5.64 0.50
N ILE A 242 -21.24 5.95 0.18
CA ILE A 242 -20.18 6.10 1.18
C ILE A 242 -20.47 7.29 2.11
N LYS A 243 -20.89 8.43 1.56
CA LYS A 243 -21.25 9.62 2.36
C LYS A 243 -22.44 9.34 3.29
N ASN A 244 -23.44 8.61 2.80
CA ASN A 244 -24.59 8.19 3.61
C ASN A 244 -24.17 7.20 4.72
N LEU A 245 -23.26 6.27 4.45
CA LEU A 245 -22.68 5.38 5.46
C LEU A 245 -22.00 6.18 6.58
N ILE A 246 -21.14 7.15 6.26
CA ILE A 246 -20.43 7.97 7.26
C ILE A 246 -21.42 8.67 8.21
N LEU A 247 -22.53 9.19 7.67
CA LEU A 247 -23.55 9.92 8.43
C LEU A 247 -24.60 9.01 9.10
N ASN A 248 -24.59 7.71 8.82
CA ASN A 248 -25.58 6.78 9.36
C ASN A 248 -25.29 6.45 10.83
N ARG A 249 -25.93 7.15 11.77
CA ARG A 249 -25.77 6.93 13.21
C ARG A 249 -26.26 5.56 13.70
N ASP A 250 -27.06 4.85 12.91
CA ASP A 250 -27.51 3.50 13.24
C ASP A 250 -26.47 2.44 12.86
N ALA A 251 -25.48 2.77 12.02
CA ALA A 251 -24.41 1.86 11.64
C ALA A 251 -23.31 1.82 12.72
N ASP A 252 -22.61 0.69 12.79
CA ASP A 252 -21.41 0.57 13.62
C ASP A 252 -20.35 1.65 13.31
N GLN A 253 -19.70 2.15 14.35
CA GLN A 253 -18.75 3.25 14.24
C GLN A 253 -17.50 2.91 13.41
N TYR A 254 -17.05 1.65 13.39
CA TYR A 254 -15.93 1.22 12.53
C TYR A 254 -16.38 1.08 11.08
N GLY A 255 -17.60 0.61 10.84
CA GLY A 255 -18.21 0.63 9.51
C GLY A 255 -18.32 2.05 8.93
N ARG A 256 -18.76 3.01 9.76
CA ARG A 256 -18.79 4.44 9.40
C ARG A 256 -17.39 5.00 9.14
N GLY A 257 -16.43 4.69 10.02
CA GLY A 257 -15.02 5.09 9.88
C GLY A 257 -14.39 4.55 8.58
N ALA A 258 -14.69 3.30 8.21
CA ALA A 258 -14.26 2.71 6.94
C ALA A 258 -14.76 3.49 5.72
N GLY A 259 -15.90 4.18 5.81
CA GLY A 259 -16.37 5.10 4.78
C GLY A 259 -15.47 6.32 4.61
N VAL A 260 -15.00 6.90 5.73
CA VAL A 260 -14.05 8.03 5.70
C VAL A 260 -12.74 7.60 5.05
N THR A 261 -12.17 6.48 5.51
CA THR A 261 -10.96 5.88 4.94
C THR A 261 -11.14 5.53 3.47
N ALA A 262 -12.29 5.00 3.04
CA ALA A 262 -12.54 4.70 1.63
C ALA A 262 -12.49 5.95 0.73
N LEU A 263 -13.03 7.09 1.17
CA LEU A 263 -12.91 8.35 0.41
C LEU A 263 -11.45 8.82 0.30
N ALA A 264 -10.69 8.72 1.39
CA ALA A 264 -9.27 9.04 1.40
C ALA A 264 -8.46 8.12 0.48
N LEU A 265 -8.73 6.80 0.50
CA LEU A 265 -8.11 5.83 -0.39
C LEU A 265 -8.43 6.08 -1.85
N LEU A 266 -9.68 6.41 -2.20
CA LEU A 266 -10.04 6.76 -3.58
C LEU A 266 -9.26 8.00 -4.08
N ALA A 267 -9.09 9.02 -3.23
CA ALA A 267 -8.26 10.18 -3.55
C ALA A 267 -6.77 9.82 -3.64
N ALA A 268 -6.26 9.03 -2.68
CA ALA A 268 -4.89 8.56 -2.67
C ALA A 268 -4.58 7.73 -3.92
N TRP A 269 -5.44 6.80 -4.33
CA TRP A 269 -5.27 5.99 -5.55
C TRP A 269 -5.49 6.77 -6.85
N ALA A 270 -5.79 8.07 -6.75
CA ALA A 270 -6.10 8.97 -7.86
C ALA A 270 -7.29 8.50 -8.70
N GLU A 271 -8.27 7.85 -8.06
CA GLU A 271 -9.54 7.44 -8.68
C GLU A 271 -10.57 8.56 -8.68
N ILE A 272 -10.48 9.45 -7.69
CA ILE A 272 -11.23 10.70 -7.63
C ILE A 272 -10.29 11.88 -7.32
N PRO A 273 -10.65 13.12 -7.69
CA PRO A 273 -9.91 14.29 -7.27
C PRO A 273 -9.86 14.41 -5.74
N ARG A 274 -8.75 14.91 -5.21
CA ARG A 274 -8.54 15.04 -3.76
C ARG A 274 -9.35 16.18 -3.18
N GLU A 275 -9.50 17.28 -3.92
CA GLU A 275 -10.10 18.53 -3.44
C GLU A 275 -11.54 18.33 -2.96
N PRO A 276 -12.45 17.65 -3.68
CA PRO A 276 -13.81 17.37 -3.19
C PRO A 276 -13.86 16.49 -1.93
N VAL A 277 -12.87 15.62 -1.72
CA VAL A 277 -12.77 14.82 -0.49
C VAL A 277 -12.37 15.70 0.68
N VAL A 278 -11.37 16.57 0.48
CA VAL A 278 -10.92 17.55 1.49
C VAL A 278 -12.03 18.52 1.88
N GLU A 279 -12.80 19.02 0.91
CA GLU A 279 -13.97 19.87 1.17
C GLU A 279 -15.02 19.12 2.01
N TYR A 280 -15.29 17.86 1.69
CA TYR A 280 -16.21 17.04 2.47
C TYR A 280 -15.71 16.74 3.88
N PHE A 281 -14.40 16.47 4.05
CA PHE A 281 -13.78 16.27 5.36
C PHE A 281 -13.83 17.53 6.22
N LEU A 282 -13.63 18.71 5.61
CA LEU A 282 -13.83 19.99 6.31
C LEU A 282 -15.28 20.13 6.78
N TRP A 283 -16.25 19.88 5.91
CA TRP A 283 -17.66 19.92 6.27
C TRP A 283 -18.00 18.91 7.39
N LEU A 284 -17.49 17.68 7.33
CA LEU A 284 -17.65 16.68 8.40
C LEU A 284 -17.11 17.21 9.74
N ALA A 285 -15.93 17.84 9.72
CA ALA A 285 -15.29 18.36 10.92
C ALA A 285 -15.99 19.60 11.53
N GLU A 286 -16.73 20.36 10.72
CA GLU A 286 -17.37 21.61 11.16
C GLU A 286 -18.86 21.47 11.45
N GLU A 287 -19.57 20.67 10.65
CA GLU A 287 -21.03 20.61 10.66
C GLU A 287 -21.60 19.18 10.57
N GLY A 288 -20.95 18.30 9.81
CA GLY A 288 -21.53 17.03 9.39
C GLY A 288 -21.54 15.95 10.48
N LEU A 289 -20.46 15.80 11.23
CA LEU A 289 -20.38 14.80 12.30
C LEU A 289 -21.04 15.30 13.58
N GLU A 290 -21.71 14.39 14.27
CA GLU A 290 -22.20 14.63 15.62
C GLU A 290 -21.05 15.04 16.57
N ARG A 291 -21.37 15.93 17.52
CA ARG A 291 -20.43 16.42 18.53
C ARG A 291 -20.35 15.45 19.71
N GLU A 292 -20.16 14.17 19.40
CA GLU A 292 -19.99 13.06 20.34
C GLU A 292 -18.68 12.34 19.98
N PRO A 293 -17.83 11.95 20.97
CA PRO A 293 -16.62 11.21 20.69
C PRO A 293 -16.94 9.82 20.13
N ASN A 294 -16.34 9.46 18.99
CA ASN A 294 -16.51 8.17 18.35
C ASN A 294 -15.38 7.87 17.35
N GLN A 295 -15.31 6.62 16.89
CA GLN A 295 -14.31 6.16 15.93
C GLN A 295 -14.29 6.95 14.60
N VAL A 296 -15.41 7.60 14.21
CA VAL A 296 -15.48 8.35 12.94
C VAL A 296 -14.64 9.63 13.01
N TRP A 297 -14.56 10.26 14.18
CA TRP A 297 -13.63 11.37 14.43
C TRP A 297 -12.18 10.93 14.31
N ASP A 298 -11.84 9.76 14.86
CA ASP A 298 -10.49 9.22 14.81
C ASP A 298 -10.07 8.89 13.37
N SER A 299 -10.96 8.26 12.60
CA SER A 299 -10.77 8.08 11.17
C SER A 299 -10.64 9.43 10.46
N LEU A 300 -11.51 10.41 10.71
CA LEU A 300 -11.41 11.72 10.06
C LEU A 300 -10.06 12.40 10.31
N VAL A 301 -9.49 12.27 11.51
CA VAL A 301 -8.16 12.79 11.81
C VAL A 301 -7.08 12.04 11.03
N ALA A 302 -7.04 10.71 11.14
CA ALA A 302 -6.02 9.89 10.50
C ALA A 302 -6.02 10.08 8.98
N GLU A 303 -7.21 10.03 8.37
CA GLU A 303 -7.37 10.13 6.93
C GLU A 303 -7.09 11.54 6.40
N SER A 304 -7.43 12.58 7.18
CA SER A 304 -7.04 13.96 6.84
C SER A 304 -5.52 14.13 6.85
N ALA A 305 -4.80 13.44 7.74
CA ALA A 305 -3.35 13.43 7.77
C ALA A 305 -2.77 12.69 6.55
N ASP A 306 -3.31 11.51 6.23
CA ASP A 306 -2.86 10.67 5.11
C ASP A 306 -3.00 11.37 3.75
N ILE A 307 -4.10 12.10 3.53
CA ILE A 307 -4.31 12.84 2.28
C ILE A 307 -3.83 14.30 2.33
N GLU A 308 -3.14 14.70 3.39
CA GLU A 308 -2.59 16.05 3.56
C GLU A 308 -3.68 17.15 3.46
N ALA A 309 -4.83 16.91 4.09
CA ALA A 309 -5.97 17.82 4.14
C ALA A 309 -5.73 18.99 5.12
N LEU A 310 -4.65 19.77 4.90
CA LEU A 310 -4.17 20.79 5.84
C LEU A 310 -5.24 21.83 6.22
N VAL A 311 -6.18 22.13 5.31
CA VAL A 311 -7.29 23.07 5.56
C VAL A 311 -8.26 22.57 6.63
N VAL A 312 -8.32 21.26 6.88
CA VAL A 312 -9.18 20.61 7.88
C VAL A 312 -8.54 20.67 9.27
N PHE A 313 -7.20 20.77 9.36
CA PHE A 313 -6.45 20.64 10.62
C PHE A 313 -6.86 21.65 11.71
N PRO A 314 -7.19 22.93 11.41
CA PRO A 314 -7.73 23.82 12.42
C PRO A 314 -9.03 23.30 13.07
N ALA A 315 -9.91 22.64 12.31
CA ALA A 315 -11.12 22.02 12.83
C ALA A 315 -10.80 20.75 13.65
N LEU A 316 -9.85 19.92 13.21
CA LEU A 316 -9.42 18.74 13.96
C LEU A 316 -8.77 19.12 15.31
N ARG A 317 -7.96 20.18 15.35
CA ARG A 317 -7.41 20.71 16.60
C ARG A 317 -8.50 21.22 17.55
N ARG A 318 -9.63 21.71 17.04
CA ARG A 318 -10.81 22.01 17.87
C ARG A 318 -11.43 20.71 18.38
N ALA A 319 -11.61 19.71 17.51
CA ALA A 319 -12.15 18.40 17.89
C ALA A 319 -11.35 17.74 19.04
N TYR A 320 -10.02 17.79 19.02
CA TYR A 320 -9.19 17.33 20.14
C TYR A 320 -9.44 18.10 21.45
N ARG A 321 -9.54 19.44 21.39
CA ARG A 321 -9.82 20.25 22.59
C ARG A 321 -11.20 19.98 23.17
N ASP A 322 -12.15 19.67 22.30
CA ASP A 322 -13.52 19.34 22.67
C ASP A 322 -13.68 17.86 23.08
N GLY A 323 -12.60 17.07 23.03
CA GLY A 323 -12.58 15.66 23.42
C GLY A 323 -13.27 14.72 22.45
N LEU A 324 -13.45 15.12 21.18
CA LEU A 324 -14.17 14.34 20.16
C LEU A 324 -13.30 13.31 19.43
N ALA A 325 -12.01 13.61 19.30
CA ALA A 325 -11.02 12.69 18.73
C ALA A 325 -10.10 12.19 19.85
N ASP A 326 -9.77 10.90 19.83
CA ASP A 326 -8.91 10.25 20.81
C ASP A 326 -7.42 10.50 20.51
N PRO A 327 -6.68 11.21 21.38
CA PRO A 327 -5.24 11.40 21.23
C PRO A 327 -4.42 10.11 21.25
N GLN A 328 -4.98 8.99 21.74
CA GLN A 328 -4.31 7.69 21.73
C GLN A 328 -4.37 7.01 20.37
N SER A 329 -5.40 7.28 19.57
CA SER A 329 -5.51 6.78 18.19
C SER A 329 -4.50 7.47 17.28
N MET A 330 -4.47 8.81 17.32
CA MET A 330 -3.42 9.62 16.70
C MET A 330 -3.15 10.81 17.61
N ALA A 331 -1.87 11.10 17.87
CA ALA A 331 -1.49 12.24 18.70
C ALA A 331 -1.63 13.56 17.92
N PRO A 332 -2.10 14.66 18.53
CA PRO A 332 -2.22 15.97 17.86
C PRO A 332 -0.90 16.47 17.23
N GLU A 333 0.25 16.07 17.77
CA GLU A 333 1.58 16.39 17.27
C GLU A 333 1.86 15.78 15.89
N GLU A 334 1.19 14.67 15.53
CA GLU A 334 1.32 14.06 14.20
C GLU A 334 0.84 15.02 13.10
N LEU A 335 -0.21 15.82 13.36
CA LEU A 335 -0.68 16.85 12.41
C LEU A 335 0.41 17.90 12.12
N VAL A 336 1.22 18.26 13.12
CA VAL A 336 2.33 19.21 12.96
C VAL A 336 3.45 18.60 12.10
N LYS A 337 3.69 17.29 12.25
CA LYS A 337 4.67 16.57 11.41
C LYS A 337 4.24 16.57 9.95
N VAL A 338 2.94 16.38 9.67
CA VAL A 338 2.39 16.45 8.31
C VAL A 338 2.55 17.85 7.72
N GLU A 339 2.20 18.91 8.47
CA GLU A 339 2.40 20.31 8.02
C GLU A 339 3.86 20.65 7.70
N SER A 340 4.79 20.01 8.39
CA SER A 340 6.24 20.22 8.23
C SER A 340 6.88 19.30 7.17
N ALA A 341 6.14 18.30 6.69
CA ALA A 341 6.64 17.35 5.71
C ALA A 341 6.61 17.93 4.28
N PRO A 342 7.46 17.43 3.37
CA PRO A 342 7.32 17.73 1.95
C PRO A 342 5.93 17.33 1.43
N PRO A 343 5.27 18.18 0.61
CA PRO A 343 3.98 17.84 0.00
C PRO A 343 4.05 16.54 -0.79
N GLY A 344 3.00 15.72 -0.70
CA GLY A 344 2.87 14.43 -1.37
C GLY A 344 3.46 13.25 -0.58
N ARG A 345 4.25 13.49 0.47
CA ARG A 345 4.90 12.41 1.23
C ARG A 345 3.91 11.49 1.92
N MET A 346 2.86 12.04 2.54
CA MET A 346 1.86 11.19 3.24
C MET A 346 1.00 10.44 2.22
N LEU A 347 0.66 11.11 1.12
CA LEU A 347 -0.07 10.50 0.00
C LEU A 347 0.68 9.31 -0.60
N GLU A 348 2.00 9.40 -0.74
CA GLU A 348 2.83 8.27 -1.18
C GLU A 348 2.87 7.16 -0.12
N ALA A 349 3.06 7.51 1.15
CA ALA A 349 3.09 6.53 2.24
C ALA A 349 1.78 5.73 2.37
N VAL A 350 0.61 6.38 2.23
CA VAL A 350 -0.69 5.67 2.29
C VAL A 350 -0.90 4.77 1.07
N ARG A 351 -0.41 5.15 -0.12
CA ARG A 351 -0.45 4.30 -1.31
C ARG A 351 0.35 3.01 -1.13
N GLU A 352 1.50 3.10 -0.47
CA GLU A 352 2.36 1.96 -0.16
C GLU A 352 1.78 1.09 0.96
N ARG A 353 1.24 1.71 2.01
CA ARG A 353 0.64 1.01 3.16
C ARG A 353 -0.68 0.32 2.80
N GLN A 354 -1.50 0.97 1.98
CA GLN A 354 -2.86 0.51 1.63
C GLN A 354 -3.11 0.57 0.12
N PRO A 355 -2.39 -0.23 -0.68
CA PRO A 355 -2.67 -0.33 -2.11
C PRO A 355 -4.01 -1.04 -2.36
N PRO A 356 -4.63 -0.85 -3.55
CA PRO A 356 -5.72 -1.69 -4.01
C PRO A 356 -5.36 -3.16 -3.88
N ILE A 357 -6.34 -3.99 -3.56
CA ILE A 357 -6.13 -5.44 -3.45
C ILE A 357 -5.88 -5.98 -4.86
N ASP A 358 -4.67 -6.46 -5.13
CA ASP A 358 -4.30 -7.08 -6.41
C ASP A 358 -3.90 -8.55 -6.24
N ASP A 359 -3.54 -8.98 -5.03
CA ASP A 359 -3.28 -10.36 -4.65
C ASP A 359 -4.05 -10.74 -3.37
N VAL A 360 -5.05 -11.62 -3.51
CA VAL A 360 -5.89 -12.08 -2.39
C VAL A 360 -5.10 -12.98 -1.43
N ALA A 361 -4.11 -13.73 -1.90
CA ALA A 361 -3.30 -14.57 -1.04
C ALA A 361 -2.43 -13.70 -0.12
N VAL A 362 -1.83 -12.64 -0.65
CA VAL A 362 -1.09 -11.67 0.18
C VAL A 362 -2.05 -10.94 1.13
N ALA A 363 -3.16 -10.41 0.61
CA ALA A 363 -4.11 -9.62 1.39
C ALA A 363 -4.81 -10.39 2.51
N THR A 364 -4.91 -11.72 2.43
CA THR A 364 -5.53 -12.57 3.47
C THR A 364 -4.50 -13.32 4.32
N SER A 365 -3.20 -13.03 4.15
CA SER A 365 -2.14 -13.74 4.89
C SER A 365 -2.18 -13.48 6.40
N TRP A 366 -2.71 -12.33 6.82
CA TRP A 366 -2.82 -11.93 8.23
C TRP A 366 -3.89 -12.70 9.03
N TRP A 367 -4.77 -13.44 8.36
CA TRP A 367 -5.87 -14.12 9.05
C TRP A 367 -5.35 -15.11 10.09
N ALA A 368 -5.87 -14.99 11.32
CA ALA A 368 -5.46 -15.84 12.46
C ALA A 368 -5.56 -17.35 12.18
N ALA A 369 -6.40 -17.75 11.22
CA ALA A 369 -6.54 -19.12 10.75
C ALA A 369 -5.25 -19.72 10.15
N PHE A 370 -4.33 -18.90 9.61
CA PHE A 370 -3.17 -19.38 8.83
C PHE A 370 -1.86 -19.53 9.62
N GLY A 371 -1.91 -19.45 10.96
CA GLY A 371 -0.75 -19.61 11.82
C GLY A 371 0.24 -18.44 11.76
N LYS A 372 1.13 -18.36 12.76
CA LYS A 372 2.14 -17.29 12.94
C LYS A 372 3.35 -17.36 11.99
N ASP A 373 3.35 -18.31 11.04
CA ASP A 373 4.35 -18.35 9.96
C ASP A 373 3.85 -17.60 8.71
N SER A 374 2.77 -16.82 8.83
CA SER A 374 2.25 -15.99 7.75
C SER A 374 3.12 -14.74 7.56
N ALA A 375 3.22 -14.29 6.30
CA ALA A 375 4.02 -13.11 5.92
C ALA A 375 3.70 -11.83 6.71
N HIS A 376 2.58 -11.79 7.42
CA HIS A 376 2.18 -10.68 8.28
C HIS A 376 3.14 -10.45 9.45
N ASP A 377 3.63 -11.51 10.13
CA ASP A 377 4.56 -11.35 11.27
C ASP A 377 5.93 -10.80 10.79
N ALA A 378 6.32 -11.12 9.55
CA ALA A 378 7.50 -10.52 8.92
C ALA A 378 7.30 -9.05 8.54
N VAL A 379 6.06 -8.61 8.28
CA VAL A 379 5.70 -7.22 7.94
C VAL A 379 5.47 -6.39 9.21
N GLU A 380 4.89 -6.95 10.28
CA GLU A 380 4.79 -6.30 11.60
C GLU A 380 6.16 -6.12 12.26
N GLU A 381 7.07 -7.10 12.14
CA GLU A 381 8.47 -6.93 12.55
C GLU A 381 9.19 -5.87 11.70
N ASP A 382 8.89 -5.75 10.40
CA ASP A 382 9.46 -4.71 9.52
C ASP A 382 8.90 -3.31 9.84
N TRP A 383 7.60 -3.18 10.13
CA TRP A 383 6.95 -1.93 10.57
C TRP A 383 7.46 -1.45 11.94
N ASN A 384 7.61 -2.35 12.90
CA ASN A 384 8.24 -2.02 14.19
C ASN A 384 9.72 -1.68 14.03
N ASN A 385 10.42 -2.24 13.04
CA ASN A 385 11.79 -1.85 12.69
C ASN A 385 11.85 -0.47 12.00
N GLU A 386 10.95 -0.15 11.08
CA GLU A 386 10.86 1.16 10.43
C GLU A 386 10.54 2.27 11.45
N ARG A 387 9.68 2.00 12.43
CA ARG A 387 9.42 2.90 13.56
C ARG A 387 10.68 3.13 14.42
N ARG A 388 11.53 2.11 14.57
CA ARG A 388 12.81 2.21 15.29
C ARG A 388 13.90 2.93 14.48
N LEU A 389 13.84 2.90 13.16
CA LEU A 389 14.74 3.62 12.24
C LEU A 389 14.41 5.12 12.12
N LEU A 390 13.22 5.53 12.57
CA LEU A 390 12.76 6.93 12.61
C LEU A 390 13.17 7.65 13.91
N GLU A 391 13.63 6.92 14.93
CA GLU A 391 14.25 7.51 16.11
C GLU A 391 15.73 7.83 15.79
N PRO A 392 16.22 9.06 16.00
CA PRO A 392 17.64 9.35 15.83
C PRO A 392 18.42 8.50 16.84
N GLU A 393 19.15 7.49 16.34
CA GLU A 393 20.10 6.75 17.17
C GLU A 393 21.02 7.75 17.86
N GLU A 394 21.02 7.78 19.19
CA GLU A 394 22.00 8.55 19.92
C GLU A 394 23.39 8.14 19.41
N PRO A 395 24.26 9.09 19.00
CA PRO A 395 25.55 8.75 18.45
C PRO A 395 26.29 7.86 19.43
N TYR A 396 26.66 6.66 18.97
CA TYR A 396 27.37 5.67 19.76
C TYR A 396 28.53 6.33 20.51
N ARG A 397 28.34 6.55 21.81
CA ARG A 397 29.40 6.99 22.70
C ARG A 397 30.25 5.77 22.98
N ALA A 398 31.31 5.63 22.19
CA ALA A 398 32.31 4.60 22.43
C ALA A 398 32.70 4.63 23.91
N PRO A 399 32.56 3.50 24.65
CA PRO A 399 32.97 3.45 26.04
C PRO A 399 34.43 3.86 26.13
N THR A 400 34.78 4.62 27.16
CA THR A 400 36.13 5.15 27.39
C THR A 400 37.13 4.01 27.20
N LYS A 401 38.06 4.15 26.24
CA LYS A 401 39.06 3.11 25.97
C LYS A 401 39.84 2.83 27.25
N VAL A 402 39.59 1.68 27.86
CA VAL A 402 40.34 1.22 29.03
C VAL A 402 41.82 1.17 28.68
N GLY A 403 42.61 1.97 29.40
CA GLY A 403 44.04 2.03 29.21
C GLY A 403 44.68 0.66 29.46
N ARG A 404 45.70 0.28 28.68
CA ARG A 404 46.39 -1.03 28.78
C ARG A 404 46.83 -1.39 30.23
N ASN A 405 47.08 -0.39 31.07
CA ASN A 405 47.52 -0.55 32.47
C ASN A 405 46.42 -0.30 33.52
N GLU A 406 45.20 0.06 33.12
CA GLU A 406 44.07 0.30 34.03
C GLU A 406 43.45 -1.02 34.53
N PRO A 407 42.68 -0.99 35.64
CA PRO A 407 41.93 -2.14 36.12
C PRO A 407 41.00 -2.71 35.03
N CYS A 408 40.99 -4.03 34.89
CA CYS A 408 40.20 -4.69 33.85
C CYS A 408 38.71 -4.66 34.19
N PRO A 409 37.82 -4.23 33.27
CA PRO A 409 36.40 -4.05 33.55
C PRO A 409 35.63 -5.36 33.80
N CYS A 410 36.23 -6.54 33.58
CA CYS A 410 35.62 -7.84 33.89
C CYS A 410 35.61 -8.20 35.39
N GLY A 411 36.05 -7.30 36.27
CA GLY A 411 36.03 -7.50 37.73
C GLY A 411 37.15 -8.40 38.28
N SER A 412 38.13 -8.79 37.45
CA SER A 412 39.19 -9.73 37.86
C SER A 412 40.26 -9.15 38.81
N GLY A 413 40.23 -7.84 39.08
CA GLY A 413 41.25 -7.13 39.88
C GLY A 413 42.62 -6.98 39.19
N LYS A 414 42.81 -7.46 37.96
CA LYS A 414 44.07 -7.40 37.20
C LYS A 414 44.09 -6.21 36.23
N LYS A 415 45.29 -5.75 35.83
CA LYS A 415 45.44 -4.73 34.75
C LYS A 415 44.98 -5.28 33.40
N PHE A 416 44.33 -4.45 32.57
CA PHE A 416 43.70 -4.85 31.30
C PHE A 416 44.63 -5.69 30.39
N LYS A 417 45.89 -5.28 30.18
CA LYS A 417 46.89 -6.04 29.37
C LYS A 417 47.21 -7.45 29.86
N ARG A 418 46.89 -7.78 31.12
CA ARG A 418 47.16 -9.10 31.72
C ARG A 418 45.88 -9.91 31.92
N CYS A 419 44.73 -9.41 31.46
CA CYS A 419 43.44 -10.08 31.54
C CYS A 419 42.76 -10.08 30.15
N CYS A 420 41.78 -9.22 29.90
CA CYS A 420 41.04 -9.19 28.65
C CYS A 420 41.79 -8.55 27.46
N GLY A 421 42.88 -7.83 27.70
CA GLY A 421 43.71 -7.19 26.67
C GLY A 421 44.95 -7.99 26.27
N ARG A 422 44.87 -9.32 26.31
CA ARG A 422 45.93 -10.23 25.82
C ARG A 422 45.87 -10.38 24.31
#